data_AF-A0A072VHI9-F1
#
_entry.id   AF-A0A072VHI9-F1
#
_cell.length_a   1.000
_cell.length_b   1.000
_cell.length_c   1.000
_cell.angle_alpha   90.00
_cell.angle_beta   90.00
_cell.angle_gamma   90.00
#
_symmetry.space_group_name_H-M   'P 1'
#
loop_
_entity.id
_entity.type
_entity.pdbx_description
1 polymer ?
#
loop_
_entity_poly.entity_id
_entity_poly.type
_entity_poly.pdbx_seq_one_letter_code
_entity_poly.pdbx_strand_id
1 'polypeptide(L)' 'MAKFSFIPVLVLVFIFSVIAMTCCADNTCITRKEGYCDLFACRNWCVQDFNSQAASCQPDNPVHPTKYACICVHKCSI' A
#
# COMPACT_ATOMS: atom_id res chain seq x y z
N MET A 1 1.40 -19.87 48.49
CA MET A 1 1.31 -20.53 47.17
C MET A 1 0.62 -19.56 46.21
N ALA A 2 1.37 -18.87 45.36
CA ALA A 2 0.80 -17.94 44.40
C ALA A 2 0.04 -18.74 43.32
N LYS A 3 -1.27 -18.55 43.23
CA LYS A 3 -2.10 -19.07 42.13
C LYS A 3 -1.68 -18.31 40.87
N PHE A 4 -0.76 -18.88 40.11
CA PHE A 4 -0.38 -18.37 38.80
C PHE A 4 -1.61 -18.46 37.89
N SER A 5 -2.31 -17.33 37.76
CA SER A 5 -3.46 -17.24 36.88
C SER A 5 -2.95 -17.18 35.45
N PHE A 6 -3.32 -18.16 34.62
CA PHE A 6 -2.94 -18.25 33.20
C PHE A 6 -3.67 -17.23 32.32
N ILE A 7 -4.72 -16.62 32.87
CA ILE A 7 -5.61 -15.67 32.21
C ILE A 7 -4.87 -14.41 31.74
N PRO A 8 -4.08 -13.70 32.56
CA PRO A 8 -3.32 -12.52 32.10
C PRO A 8 -2.31 -12.85 31.00
N VAL A 9 -1.74 -14.06 30.98
CA VAL A 9 -0.79 -14.49 29.95
C VAL A 9 -1.51 -14.67 28.61
N LEU A 10 -2.68 -15.31 28.61
CA LEU A 10 -3.51 -15.45 27.41
C LEU A 10 -3.97 -14.11 26.85
N VAL A 11 -4.36 -13.16 27.71
CA VAL A 11 -4.77 -11.81 27.30
C VAL A 11 -3.62 -11.06 26.64
N LEU A 12 -2.40 -11.13 27.19
CA LEU A 12 -1.22 -10.51 26.58
C LEU A 12 -0.93 -11.10 25.20
N VAL A 13 -0.93 -12.43 25.06
CA VAL A 13 -0.69 -13.09 23.76
C VAL A 13 -1.74 -12.68 22.72
N PHE A 14 -3.01 -12.57 23.11
CA PHE A 14 -4.06 -12.09 22.23
C PHE A 14 -3.82 -10.65 21.78
N ILE A 15 -3.48 -9.74 22.68
CA ILE A 15 -3.19 -8.34 22.35
C ILE A 15 -2.01 -8.23 21.37
N PHE A 16 -0.91 -8.94 21.62
CA PHE A 16 0.24 -8.97 20.71
C PHE A 16 -0.13 -9.51 19.31
N SER A 17 -1.00 -10.52 19.26
CA SER A 17 -1.46 -11.11 18.00
C SER A 17 -2.31 -10.14 17.17
N VAL A 18 -3.19 -9.36 17.80
CA VAL A 18 -4.03 -8.37 17.11
C VAL A 18 -3.19 -7.20 16.58
N ILE A 19 -2.20 -6.72 17.37
CA ILE A 19 -1.31 -5.64 16.94
C ILE A 19 -0.50 -6.05 15.70
N ALA A 20 0.01 -7.29 15.66
CA ALA A 20 0.77 -7.80 14.52
C ALA A 20 -0.05 -7.84 13.21
N MET A 21 -1.35 -8.10 13.31
CA MET A 21 -2.24 -8.18 12.14
C MET A 21 -2.56 -6.79 11.55
N THR A 22 -2.44 -5.71 12.34
CA THR A 22 -2.65 -4.33 11.87
C THR A 22 -1.43 -3.70 11.20
N CYS A 23 -0.22 -4.26 11.36
CA CYS A 23 1.00 -3.71 10.77
C CYS A 23 1.18 -4.04 9.29
N CYS A 24 0.44 -5.02 8.75
CA CYS A 24 0.56 -5.46 7.35
C CYS A 24 -0.73 -5.26 6.54
N ALA A 25 -1.78 -4.68 7.13
CA ALA A 25 -2.91 -4.14 6.39
C ALA A 25 -2.52 -2.78 5.80
N ASP A 26 -1.45 -2.77 5.00
CA ASP A 26 -1.15 -1.68 4.11
C ASP A 26 -2.30 -1.61 3.12
N ASN A 27 -3.34 -0.83 3.45
CA ASN A 27 -4.40 -0.40 2.54
C ASN A 27 -3.74 0.39 1.40
N THR A 28 -2.95 -0.26 0.56
CA THR A 28 -2.19 0.33 -0.53
C THR A 28 -2.79 -0.17 -1.82
N CYS A 29 -3.31 0.76 -2.59
CA CYS A 29 -3.92 0.55 -3.88
C CYS A 29 -2.98 1.03 -4.96
N ILE A 30 -2.97 0.31 -6.07
CA ILE A 30 -2.17 0.65 -7.24
C ILE A 30 -3.15 1.01 -8.35
N THR A 31 -3.16 2.29 -8.74
CA THR A 31 -3.95 2.75 -9.88
C THR A 31 -3.06 2.97 -11.09
N ARG A 32 -3.45 2.42 -12.24
CA ARG A 32 -2.72 2.51 -13.51
C ARG A 32 -3.46 3.43 -14.48
N LYS A 33 -2.70 4.30 -15.15
CA LYS A 33 -3.18 5.16 -16.25
C LYS A 33 -2.35 4.92 -17.50
N GLU A 34 -3.01 4.47 -18.58
CA GLU A 34 -2.37 4.17 -19.87
C GLU A 34 -2.15 5.46 -20.69
N GLY A 35 -0.99 5.58 -21.35
CA GLY A 35 -0.65 6.73 -22.20
C GLY A 35 0.83 7.12 -22.11
N TYR A 36 1.27 8.15 -22.84
CA TYR A 36 2.64 8.65 -22.72
C TYR A 36 2.94 9.04 -21.26
N CYS A 37 3.89 8.33 -20.62
CA CYS A 37 4.20 8.54 -19.22
C CYS A 37 5.24 9.63 -19.05
N ASP A 38 4.78 10.85 -18.82
CA ASP A 38 5.58 11.93 -18.29
C ASP A 38 5.58 11.84 -16.76
N LEU A 39 6.76 11.70 -16.13
CA LEU A 39 6.90 11.52 -14.68
C LEU A 39 6.28 12.68 -13.88
N PHE A 40 6.38 13.91 -14.38
CA PHE A 40 5.85 15.08 -13.71
C PHE A 40 4.32 15.10 -13.79
N ALA A 41 3.75 14.86 -14.98
CA ALA A 41 2.31 14.74 -15.15
C ALA A 41 1.72 13.56 -14.37
N CYS A 42 2.43 12.43 -14.35
CA CYS A 42 2.07 11.22 -13.62
C CYS A 42 2.03 11.46 -12.11
N ARG A 43 3.05 12.13 -11.55
CA ARG A 43 3.07 12.51 -10.14
C ARG A 43 1.98 13.53 -9.81
N ASN A 44 1.77 14.53 -10.65
CA ASN A 44 0.72 15.52 -10.42
C ASN A 44 -0.67 14.88 -10.42
N TRP A 45 -0.93 13.96 -11.36
CA TRP A 45 -2.15 13.16 -11.38
C TRP A 45 -2.34 12.34 -10.10
N CYS A 46 -1.30 11.63 -9.65
CA CYS A 46 -1.33 10.84 -8.41
C CYS A 46 -1.58 11.69 -7.15
N VAL A 47 -1.02 12.90 -7.11
CA VAL A 47 -1.24 13.86 -6.02
C VAL A 47 -2.65 14.43 -6.07
N GLN A 48 -3.16 14.78 -7.25
CA GLN A 48 -4.47 15.40 -7.40
C GLN A 48 -5.62 14.43 -7.10
N ASP A 49 -5.57 13.20 -7.62
CA ASP A 49 -6.67 12.24 -7.47
C ASP A 49 -6.58 11.43 -6.17
N PHE A 50 -5.37 11.16 -5.67
CA PHE A 50 -5.17 10.23 -4.56
C PHE A 50 -4.36 10.81 -3.39
N ASN A 51 -4.00 12.09 -3.44
CA ASN A 51 -3.15 12.75 -2.44
C ASN A 51 -1.85 11.97 -2.13
N SER A 52 -1.31 11.29 -3.15
CA SER A 52 -0.10 10.48 -3.02
C SER A 52 1.00 10.99 -3.96
N GLN A 53 2.23 10.98 -3.46
CA GLN A 53 3.41 11.32 -4.26
C GLN A 53 4.11 10.09 -4.83
N ALA A 54 3.67 8.88 -4.48
CA ALA A 54 4.27 7.64 -4.92
C ALA A 54 3.77 7.29 -6.33
N ALA A 55 4.34 7.97 -7.33
CA ALA A 55 4.07 7.74 -8.74
C ALA A 55 5.32 7.20 -9.44
N SER A 56 5.15 6.28 -10.39
CA SER A 56 6.23 5.74 -11.21
C SER A 56 5.77 5.50 -12.64
N CYS A 57 6.70 5.62 -13.59
CA CYS A 57 6.46 5.23 -14.98
C CYS A 57 7.04 3.84 -15.21
N GLN A 58 6.18 2.88 -15.55
CA GLN A 58 6.61 1.52 -15.91
C GLN A 58 6.23 1.20 -17.35
N PRO A 59 7.02 0.40 -18.08
CA PRO A 59 6.61 -0.08 -19.39
C PRO A 59 5.33 -0.92 -19.27
N ASP A 60 4.37 -0.67 -20.16
CA ASP A 60 3.08 -1.37 -20.17
C ASP A 60 3.24 -2.87 -20.41
N ASN A 61 4.21 -3.21 -21.26
CA ASN A 61 4.59 -4.56 -21.58
C ASN A 61 6.12 -4.70 -21.45
N PRO A 62 6.63 -5.58 -20.57
CA PRO A 62 8.07 -5.77 -20.40
C PRO A 62 8.76 -6.34 -21.64
N VAL A 63 8.00 -6.97 -22.55
CA VAL A 63 8.55 -7.60 -23.76
C VAL A 63 8.72 -6.58 -24.88
N HIS A 64 7.81 -5.61 -24.99
CA HIS A 64 7.84 -4.55 -26.02
C HIS A 64 7.42 -3.22 -25.37
N PRO A 65 8.38 -2.41 -24.89
CA PRO A 65 8.09 -1.15 -24.20
C PRO A 65 7.76 -0.05 -25.23
N THR A 66 6.71 -0.24 -26.01
CA THR A 66 6.20 0.78 -26.95
C THR A 66 5.34 1.81 -26.24
N LYS A 67 4.83 1.48 -25.05
CA LYS A 67 4.01 2.33 -24.21
C LYS A 67 4.51 2.24 -22.78
N TYR A 68 4.57 3.38 -22.12
CA TYR A 68 4.73 3.44 -20.67
C TYR A 68 3.35 3.64 -20.05
N ALA A 69 3.18 3.24 -18.81
CA ALA A 69 1.99 3.49 -18.03
C ALA A 69 2.40 4.20 -16.74
N CYS A 70 1.56 5.14 -16.32
CA CYS A 70 1.72 5.81 -15.04
C CYS A 70 1.09 4.94 -13.95
N ILE A 71 1.88 4.65 -12.93
CA ILE A 71 1.50 3.83 -11.77
C ILE A 71 1.49 4.73 -10.54
N CYS A 72 0.34 4.88 -9.90
CA CYS A 72 0.18 5.61 -8.65
C CYS A 72 -0.07 4.61 -7.52
N VAL A 73 0.77 4.63 -6.50
CA VAL A 73 0.60 3.87 -5.26
C VAL A 73 -0.01 4.82 -4.24
N HIS A 74 -1.20 4.52 -3.74
CA HIS A 74 -1.90 5.39 -2.79
C HIS A 74 -2.57 4.57 -1.71
N LYS A 75 -3.05 5.23 -0.66
CA LYS A 75 -3.89 4.53 0.31
C LYS A 75 -5.24 4.19 -0.33
N CYS A 76 -5.66 2.94 -0.26
CA CYS A 76 -7.03 2.54 -0.61
C CYS A 76 -7.97 3.32 0.31
N SER A 77 -8.65 4.32 -0.25
CA SER A 77 -9.73 4.98 0.46
C SER A 77 -10.92 4.01 0.45
N ILE A 78 -11.37 3.61 1.64
CA ILE A 78 -12.64 2.91 1.85
C ILE A 78 -13.79 3.84 1.48
#